data_AF-A0A068LAE4-F1
#
_entry.id   AF-A0A068LAE4-F1
#
_cell.length_a   1.000
_cell.length_b   1.000
_cell.length_c   1.000
_cell.angle_alpha   90.00
_cell.angle_beta   90.00
_cell.angle_gamma   90.00
#
_symmetry.space_group_name_H-M   'P 1'
#
loop_
_entity.id
_entity.type
_entity.pdbx_description
1 polymer ?
#
loop_
_entity_poly.entity_id
_entity_poly.type
_entity_poly.pdbx_seq_one_letter_code
_entity_poly.pdbx_strand_id
1 'polypeptide(L)'
;MNETSAARAATRWPPAAAGETDWLRELTDDDGLTGFMPPGLPDAAWVLHSMYEHELGPTDTPYLAYQRAVLNGGGPEIIPGLDPAEVFTDTPGEHPGPRWRRLPWAELTRRTEDPLVPEGHLPCPTSFPSIRPGGWPVGIKAPSEGRLDRPDWDRLVDALTEHSPQGARTRCLAYYNPLLQRAEDFDKVHVRSGTLADAKALYDHPEEDGWTPSNLWAQDRSWVLCTDHDLWATKVAGPTPLIEALLDDTHLEALRLPWST
;
A
#
# COMPACT_ATOMS: atom_id res chain seq x y z
N MET A 1 -8.58 -23.92 -22.52
CA MET A 1 -9.15 -23.21 -21.36
C MET A 1 -8.10 -22.23 -20.89
N ASN A 2 -8.38 -20.93 -20.95
CA ASN A 2 -7.47 -19.92 -20.39
C ASN A 2 -7.58 -19.99 -18.87
N GLU A 3 -6.46 -20.25 -18.21
CA GLU A 3 -6.31 -20.17 -16.76
C GLU A 3 -6.54 -18.72 -16.30
N THR A 4 -7.35 -18.52 -15.26
CA THR A 4 -7.67 -17.19 -14.72
C THR A 4 -6.48 -16.60 -13.94
N SER A 5 -6.41 -15.27 -13.79
CA SER A 5 -5.34 -14.61 -13.00
C SER A 5 -5.27 -15.19 -11.58
N ALA A 6 -6.42 -15.39 -10.94
CA ALA A 6 -6.54 -15.97 -9.61
C ALA A 6 -5.99 -17.41 -9.50
N ALA A 7 -6.30 -18.28 -10.48
CA ALA A 7 -5.81 -19.65 -10.47
C ALA A 7 -4.28 -19.72 -10.68
N ARG A 8 -3.74 -18.80 -11.48
CA ARG A 8 -2.30 -18.62 -11.63
C ARG A 8 -1.66 -18.15 -10.34
N ALA A 9 -2.21 -17.13 -9.69
CA ALA A 9 -1.71 -16.62 -8.42
C ALA A 9 -1.60 -17.74 -7.37
N ALA A 10 -2.67 -18.53 -7.20
CA ALA A 10 -2.68 -19.65 -6.26
C ALA A 10 -1.66 -20.75 -6.59
N THR A 11 -1.47 -21.05 -7.88
CA THR A 11 -0.49 -22.05 -8.32
C THR A 11 0.96 -21.57 -8.15
N ARG A 12 1.22 -20.28 -8.34
CA ARG A 12 2.55 -19.67 -8.26
C ARG A 12 2.98 -19.30 -6.84
N TRP A 13 2.00 -19.14 -5.94
CA TRP A 13 2.21 -18.77 -4.53
C TRP A 13 1.57 -19.79 -3.57
N PRO A 14 2.05 -21.04 -3.55
CA PRO A 14 1.58 -22.04 -2.61
C PRO A 14 1.89 -21.63 -1.15
N PRO A 15 1.12 -22.16 -0.19
CA PRO A 15 1.41 -22.01 1.23
C PRO A 15 2.83 -22.47 1.59
N ALA A 16 3.45 -21.74 2.51
CA ALA A 16 4.75 -22.06 3.11
C ALA A 16 4.57 -22.38 4.60
N ALA A 17 5.65 -22.82 5.26
CA ALA A 17 5.62 -23.12 6.68
C ALA A 17 5.47 -21.84 7.52
N ALA A 18 4.67 -21.89 8.59
CA ALA A 18 4.50 -20.75 9.50
C ALA A 18 5.83 -20.27 10.13
N GLY A 19 6.75 -21.20 10.42
CA GLY A 19 8.07 -20.88 10.98
C GLY A 19 8.97 -20.03 10.09
N GLU A 20 8.59 -19.80 8.82
CA GLU A 20 9.30 -18.86 7.95
C GLU A 20 9.24 -17.40 8.46
N THR A 21 8.30 -17.08 9.36
CA THR A 21 8.24 -15.76 10.03
C THR A 21 9.08 -15.65 11.29
N ASP A 22 9.67 -16.74 11.79
CA ASP A 22 10.34 -16.74 13.10
C ASP A 22 11.49 -15.73 13.17
N TRP A 23 12.23 -15.58 12.07
CA TRP A 23 13.31 -14.60 12.00
C TRP A 23 12.80 -13.15 11.97
N LEU A 24 11.60 -12.90 11.42
CA LEU A 24 10.98 -11.58 11.46
C LEU A 24 10.55 -11.25 12.89
N ARG A 25 9.90 -12.22 13.57
CA ARG A 25 9.54 -12.13 14.99
C ARG A 25 10.74 -11.80 15.86
N GLU A 26 11.86 -12.50 15.66
CA GLU A 26 13.12 -12.23 16.37
C GLU A 26 13.72 -10.86 16.00
N LEU A 27 13.63 -10.46 14.72
CA LEU A 27 14.20 -9.20 14.24
C LEU A 27 13.45 -7.97 14.75
N THR A 28 12.13 -8.06 14.88
CA THR A 28 11.27 -6.92 15.21
C THR A 28 10.79 -6.93 16.65
N ASP A 29 10.95 -8.03 17.39
CA ASP A 29 10.35 -8.25 18.71
C ASP A 29 8.82 -8.03 18.69
N ASP A 30 8.16 -8.53 17.64
CA ASP A 30 6.75 -8.31 17.34
C ASP A 30 6.00 -9.62 17.12
N ASP A 31 4.70 -9.67 17.41
CA ASP A 31 3.90 -10.88 17.23
C ASP A 31 3.42 -11.09 15.77
N GLY A 32 3.47 -10.05 14.95
CA GLY A 32 3.07 -10.00 13.55
C GLY A 32 1.61 -9.63 13.32
N LEU A 33 0.85 -9.23 14.36
CA LEU A 33 -0.60 -9.03 14.28
C LEU A 33 -1.03 -8.07 13.16
N THR A 34 -0.24 -7.02 12.90
CA THR A 34 -0.44 -6.06 11.81
C THR A 34 0.60 -6.18 10.71
N GLY A 35 1.65 -6.97 10.91
CA GLY A 35 2.85 -7.07 10.07
C GLY A 35 4.12 -6.90 10.89
N PHE A 36 5.25 -7.40 10.39
CA PHE A 36 6.55 -7.26 11.06
C PHE A 36 7.29 -6.03 10.54
N MET A 37 7.28 -4.92 11.27
CA MET A 37 7.93 -3.68 10.84
C MET A 37 9.47 -3.78 10.92
N PRO A 38 10.20 -3.89 9.79
CA PRO A 38 11.63 -4.18 9.85
C PRO A 38 12.43 -2.95 10.30
N PRO A 39 13.64 -3.13 10.88
CA PRO A 39 14.64 -2.08 10.91
C PRO A 39 15.10 -1.75 9.48
N GLY A 40 15.84 -0.67 9.26
CA GLY A 40 16.15 -0.22 7.89
C GLY A 40 17.40 -0.83 7.25
N LEU A 41 17.51 -2.15 7.03
CA LEU A 41 18.80 -2.82 6.77
C LEU A 41 19.28 -2.87 5.29
N PRO A 42 20.50 -2.39 4.93
CA PRO A 42 21.29 -1.32 5.56
C PRO A 42 20.70 0.08 5.37
N ASP A 43 19.64 0.20 4.58
CA ASP A 43 18.91 1.45 4.35
C ASP A 43 17.39 1.19 4.31
N ALA A 44 16.58 2.24 4.39
CA ALA A 44 15.13 2.11 4.23
C ALA A 44 14.44 3.38 3.72
N ALA A 45 13.23 3.19 3.19
CA ALA A 45 12.31 4.26 2.86
C ALA A 45 10.86 3.88 3.17
N TRP A 46 10.02 4.88 3.39
CA TRP A 46 8.58 4.75 3.23
C TRP A 46 8.24 4.92 1.76
N VAL A 47 7.49 3.99 1.18
CA VAL A 47 6.75 4.18 -0.07
C VAL A 47 5.34 4.62 0.32
N LEU A 48 5.02 5.88 0.05
CA LEU A 48 3.74 6.49 0.42
C LEU A 48 2.65 5.99 -0.52
N HIS A 49 1.54 5.54 0.05
CA HIS A 49 0.42 5.02 -0.74
C HIS A 49 -0.22 6.13 -1.57
N SER A 50 -0.62 5.80 -2.79
CA SER A 50 -1.21 6.77 -3.71
C SER A 50 -2.49 7.41 -3.17
N MET A 51 -2.56 8.72 -3.39
CA MET A 51 -3.74 9.57 -3.21
C MET A 51 -4.12 10.12 -4.58
N TYR A 52 -5.40 10.41 -4.78
CA TYR A 52 -5.88 10.94 -6.05
C TYR A 52 -6.73 12.19 -5.87
N GLU A 53 -6.61 13.10 -6.83
CA GLU A 53 -7.45 14.28 -6.95
C GLU A 53 -8.23 14.22 -8.25
N HIS A 54 -9.53 14.47 -8.16
CA HIS A 54 -10.40 14.57 -9.32
C HIS A 54 -10.07 15.86 -10.11
N GLU A 55 -10.27 15.88 -11.43
CA GLU A 55 -9.97 17.04 -12.29
C GLU A 55 -10.72 18.33 -11.92
N LEU A 56 -11.82 18.21 -11.17
CA LEU A 56 -12.57 19.34 -10.61
C LEU A 56 -11.87 19.97 -9.39
N GLY A 57 -10.77 19.38 -8.93
CA GLY A 57 -9.99 19.83 -7.78
C GLY A 57 -10.57 19.41 -6.44
N PRO A 58 -9.98 19.89 -5.33
CA PRO A 58 -10.50 19.66 -4.01
C PRO A 58 -11.77 20.48 -3.85
N THR A 59 -12.91 19.81 -3.84
CA THR A 59 -14.22 20.44 -3.61
C THR A 59 -14.32 20.91 -2.16
N ASP A 60 -14.98 22.04 -1.89
CA ASP A 60 -15.25 22.47 -0.50
C ASP A 60 -16.21 21.53 0.28
N THR A 61 -16.76 20.52 -0.40
CA THR A 61 -17.70 19.56 0.19
C THR A 61 -16.94 18.37 0.79
N PRO A 62 -17.10 18.08 2.09
CA PRO A 62 -16.56 16.87 2.69
C PRO A 62 -17.21 15.60 2.12
N TYR A 63 -16.42 14.54 1.99
CA TYR A 63 -16.86 13.23 1.50
C TYR A 63 -18.14 12.73 2.19
N LEU A 64 -18.20 12.77 3.53
CA LEU A 64 -19.36 12.30 4.27
C LEU A 64 -20.61 13.16 4.04
N ALA A 65 -20.44 14.47 3.82
CA ALA A 65 -21.55 15.36 3.49
C ALA A 65 -22.08 15.05 2.08
N TYR A 66 -21.18 14.85 1.11
CA TYR A 66 -21.54 14.45 -0.24
C TYR A 66 -22.23 13.07 -0.27
N GLN A 67 -21.69 12.07 0.43
CA GLN A 67 -22.27 10.73 0.56
C GLN A 67 -23.69 10.78 1.12
N ARG A 68 -23.92 11.56 2.19
CA ARG A 68 -25.26 11.74 2.76
C ARG A 68 -26.21 12.39 1.76
N ALA A 69 -25.77 13.40 1.01
CA ALA A 69 -26.59 14.06 0.01
C ALA A 69 -27.02 13.10 -1.12
N VAL A 70 -26.09 12.27 -1.61
CA VAL A 70 -26.39 11.25 -2.64
C VAL A 70 -27.32 10.17 -2.11
N LEU A 71 -27.08 9.65 -0.90
CA LEU A 71 -27.96 8.65 -0.27
C LEU A 71 -29.38 9.18 -0.03
N ASN A 72 -29.55 10.50 0.11
CA ASN A 72 -30.85 11.16 0.23
C ASN A 72 -31.52 11.45 -1.13
N GLY A 73 -31.01 10.87 -2.23
CA GLY A 73 -31.60 10.97 -3.57
C GLY A 73 -31.05 12.11 -4.42
N GLY A 74 -29.99 12.80 -3.97
CA GLY A 74 -29.27 13.75 -4.80
C GLY A 74 -28.34 13.04 -5.81
N GLY A 75 -27.96 13.76 -6.85
CA GLY A 75 -27.16 13.26 -7.95
C GLY A 75 -26.06 14.24 -8.39
N PRO A 76 -25.70 14.26 -9.68
CA PRO A 76 -24.64 15.13 -10.22
C PRO A 76 -24.86 16.63 -10.03
N GLU A 77 -26.05 17.05 -9.60
CA GLU A 77 -26.36 18.44 -9.28
C GLU A 77 -25.78 18.93 -7.94
N ILE A 78 -25.40 18.01 -7.04
CA ILE A 78 -24.77 18.39 -5.75
C ILE A 78 -23.42 19.08 -6.01
N ILE A 79 -22.62 18.49 -6.91
CA ILE A 79 -21.36 19.06 -7.40
C ILE A 79 -21.39 18.93 -8.92
N PRO A 80 -21.66 20.04 -9.66
CA PRO A 80 -21.76 20.00 -11.11
C PRO A 80 -20.53 19.36 -11.78
N GLY A 81 -20.78 18.31 -12.56
CA GLY A 81 -19.74 17.60 -13.31
C GLY A 81 -19.04 16.47 -12.55
N LEU A 82 -19.40 16.22 -11.29
CA LEU A 82 -18.96 15.05 -10.53
C LEU A 82 -20.08 14.01 -10.49
N ASP A 83 -19.89 12.89 -11.18
CA ASP A 83 -20.80 11.76 -11.11
C ASP A 83 -20.58 11.01 -9.78
N PRO A 84 -21.61 10.78 -8.95
CA PRO A 84 -21.50 9.96 -7.74
C PRO A 84 -20.89 8.58 -7.99
N ALA A 85 -21.10 7.98 -9.16
CA ALA A 85 -20.51 6.69 -9.51
C ALA A 85 -18.97 6.77 -9.54
N GLU A 86 -18.39 7.87 -10.03
CA GLU A 86 -16.94 8.07 -10.05
C GLU A 86 -16.32 8.17 -8.65
N VAL A 87 -17.13 8.44 -7.62
CA VAL A 87 -16.70 8.54 -6.21
C VAL A 87 -16.95 7.24 -5.44
N PHE A 88 -18.06 6.54 -5.72
CA PHE A 88 -18.54 5.43 -4.89
C PHE A 88 -18.46 4.04 -5.51
N THR A 89 -18.11 3.91 -6.79
CA THR A 89 -18.12 2.62 -7.52
C THR A 89 -16.73 2.16 -7.97
N ASP A 90 -15.69 2.65 -7.30
CA ASP A 90 -14.33 2.22 -7.60
C ASP A 90 -14.06 0.76 -7.21
N THR A 91 -13.04 0.18 -7.84
CA THR A 91 -12.52 -1.11 -7.42
C THR A 91 -11.44 -0.85 -6.36
N PRO A 92 -11.56 -1.40 -5.15
CA PRO A 92 -10.59 -1.21 -4.09
C PRO A 92 -9.16 -1.54 -4.57
N GLY A 93 -8.22 -0.62 -4.34
CA GLY A 93 -6.83 -0.80 -4.74
C GLY A 93 -6.53 -0.56 -6.23
N GLU A 94 -7.53 -0.25 -7.05
CA GLU A 94 -7.33 0.17 -8.43
C GLU A 94 -7.33 1.70 -8.56
N HIS A 95 -6.75 2.17 -9.67
CA HIS A 95 -6.83 3.58 -10.05
C HIS A 95 -8.31 4.01 -10.18
N PRO A 96 -8.74 5.10 -9.53
CA PRO A 96 -10.17 5.44 -9.41
C PRO A 96 -10.83 5.88 -10.73
N GLY A 97 -10.05 6.23 -11.75
CA GLY A 97 -10.55 6.46 -13.11
C GLY A 97 -9.80 7.55 -13.85
N PRO A 98 -10.07 7.78 -15.14
CA PRO A 98 -9.27 8.67 -15.99
C PRO A 98 -9.37 10.16 -15.62
N ARG A 99 -10.42 10.57 -14.91
CA ARG A 99 -10.63 11.95 -14.41
C ARG A 99 -9.96 12.20 -13.06
N TRP A 100 -9.32 11.18 -12.52
CA TRP A 100 -8.52 11.28 -11.31
C TRP A 100 -7.05 11.28 -11.68
N ARG A 101 -6.30 12.23 -11.13
CA ARG A 101 -4.85 12.25 -11.24
C ARG A 101 -4.24 11.85 -9.91
N ARG A 102 -3.04 11.26 -9.94
CA ARG A 102 -2.23 11.09 -8.73
C ARG A 102 -1.98 12.46 -8.11
N LEU A 103 -2.25 12.59 -6.82
CA LEU A 103 -1.94 13.75 -6.00
C LEU A 103 -0.79 13.34 -5.08
N PRO A 104 0.44 13.83 -5.32
CA PRO A 104 1.56 13.57 -4.44
C PRO A 104 1.29 14.09 -3.03
N TRP A 105 1.75 13.37 -2.01
CA TRP A 105 1.69 13.82 -0.63
C TRP A 105 2.41 15.16 -0.47
N ALA A 106 3.59 15.33 -1.08
CA ALA A 106 4.33 16.59 -1.08
C ALA A 106 3.53 17.76 -1.68
N GLU A 107 2.68 17.49 -2.67
CA GLU A 107 1.80 18.50 -3.24
C GLU A 107 0.71 18.91 -2.23
N LEU A 108 0.07 17.95 -1.56
CA LEU A 108 -0.96 18.23 -0.56
C LEU A 108 -0.39 18.95 0.67
N THR A 109 0.72 18.47 1.22
CA THR A 109 1.50 19.09 2.31
C THR A 109 1.78 20.56 2.04
N ARG A 110 2.21 20.91 0.81
CA ARG A 110 2.45 22.32 0.45
C ARG A 110 1.17 23.15 0.42
N ARG A 111 0.04 22.57 0.05
CA ARG A 111 -1.26 23.27 -0.01
C ARG A 111 -1.85 23.50 1.38
N THR A 112 -1.65 22.55 2.30
CA THR A 112 -2.22 22.59 3.65
C THR A 112 -1.27 23.16 4.70
N GLU A 113 0.01 23.34 4.36
CA GLU A 113 1.09 23.69 5.30
C GLU A 113 1.29 22.64 6.40
N ASP A 114 0.76 21.43 6.22
CA ASP A 114 1.04 20.28 7.10
C ASP A 114 2.47 19.76 6.87
N PRO A 115 3.08 19.05 7.84
CA PRO A 115 4.29 18.27 7.58
C PRO A 115 3.98 17.05 6.71
N LEU A 116 4.93 16.63 5.87
CA LEU A 116 4.74 15.50 4.95
C LEU A 116 4.54 14.18 5.69
N VAL A 117 5.45 13.91 6.63
CA VAL A 117 5.32 12.93 7.71
C VAL A 117 6.12 13.54 8.86
N PRO A 118 5.49 13.97 9.95
CA PRO A 118 6.24 14.57 11.05
C PRO A 118 7.24 13.57 11.64
N GLU A 119 8.39 14.07 12.08
CA GLU A 119 9.35 13.27 12.83
C GLU A 119 8.66 12.65 14.06
N GLY A 120 8.98 11.41 14.39
CA GLY A 120 8.29 10.63 15.43
C GLY A 120 7.08 9.84 14.95
N HIS A 121 6.58 10.11 13.74
CA HIS A 121 5.26 9.64 13.32
C HIS A 121 5.32 8.68 12.13
N LEU A 122 4.39 7.73 12.13
CA LEU A 122 4.18 6.82 11.01
C LEU A 122 3.23 7.49 9.99
N PRO A 123 3.41 7.25 8.67
CA PRO A 123 2.46 7.73 7.67
C PRO A 123 1.13 6.99 7.84
N CYS A 124 0.09 7.69 8.25
CA CYS A 124 -1.20 7.08 8.61
C CYS A 124 -2.34 8.09 8.42
N PRO A 125 -3.60 7.74 8.74
CA PRO A 125 -4.71 8.65 8.55
C PRO A 125 -4.60 10.01 9.28
N THR A 126 -3.68 10.18 10.25
CA THR A 126 -3.47 11.46 10.97
C THR A 126 -2.42 12.36 10.33
N SER A 127 -1.75 11.94 9.25
CA SER A 127 -0.65 12.70 8.63
C SER A 127 -1.06 14.06 8.06
N PHE A 128 -2.35 14.31 7.80
CA PHE A 128 -2.90 15.60 7.34
C PHE A 128 -3.87 16.19 8.37
N PRO A 129 -3.37 16.77 9.48
CA PRO A 129 -4.22 17.25 10.57
C PRO A 129 -5.13 18.41 10.17
N SER A 130 -4.74 19.24 9.20
CA SER A 130 -5.58 20.33 8.69
C SER A 130 -6.90 19.85 8.06
N ILE A 131 -6.93 18.64 7.50
CA ILE A 131 -8.09 18.04 6.83
C ILE A 131 -9.07 17.45 7.84
N ARG A 132 -8.56 16.90 8.95
CA ARG A 132 -9.34 16.14 9.93
C ARG A 132 -10.57 16.81 10.54
N PRO A 133 -10.58 18.10 10.93
CA PRO A 133 -11.80 18.70 11.47
C PRO A 133 -12.94 18.80 10.44
N GLY A 134 -12.61 18.86 9.14
CA GLY A 134 -13.59 18.92 8.05
C GLY A 134 -13.90 17.57 7.40
N GLY A 135 -13.00 16.59 7.52
CA GLY A 135 -13.01 15.37 6.72
C GLY A 135 -12.42 15.59 5.33
N TRP A 136 -12.08 14.49 4.64
CA TRP A 136 -11.52 14.56 3.30
C TRP A 136 -12.49 15.24 2.31
N PRO A 137 -12.03 16.22 1.52
CA PRO A 137 -12.78 16.76 0.37
C PRO A 137 -13.23 15.63 -0.55
N VAL A 138 -14.45 15.66 -1.08
CA VAL A 138 -14.92 14.57 -1.97
C VAL A 138 -14.15 14.51 -3.29
N GLY A 139 -13.56 15.62 -3.74
CA GLY A 139 -12.63 15.65 -4.86
C GLY A 139 -11.24 15.06 -4.58
N ILE A 140 -10.95 14.62 -3.35
CA ILE A 140 -9.70 13.91 -3.00
C ILE A 140 -10.04 12.52 -2.46
N LYS A 141 -9.46 11.49 -3.08
CA LYS A 141 -9.46 10.13 -2.57
C LYS A 141 -8.20 9.91 -1.74
N ALA A 142 -8.40 9.70 -0.43
CA ALA A 142 -7.33 9.43 0.51
C ALA A 142 -6.58 8.13 0.16
N PRO A 143 -5.33 7.96 0.64
CA PRO A 143 -4.60 6.71 0.48
C PRO A 143 -5.34 5.49 1.02
N SER A 144 -5.14 4.34 0.38
CA SER A 144 -5.61 3.04 0.87
C SER A 144 -4.88 2.69 2.18
N GLU A 145 -5.64 2.37 3.22
CA GLU A 145 -5.12 1.86 4.49
C GLU A 145 -4.69 0.40 4.36
N GLY A 146 -3.50 0.06 4.85
CA GLY A 146 -3.00 -1.31 4.93
C GLY A 146 -2.66 -2.00 3.60
N ARG A 147 -2.73 -1.30 2.47
CA ARG A 147 -2.40 -1.86 1.15
C ARG A 147 -1.90 -0.81 0.15
N LEU A 148 -1.07 -1.27 -0.78
CA LEU A 148 -0.75 -0.52 -1.98
C LEU A 148 -1.84 -0.68 -3.04
N ASP A 149 -2.03 0.37 -3.83
CA ASP A 149 -2.80 0.26 -5.07
C ASP A 149 -2.00 -0.56 -6.09
N ARG A 150 -2.68 -1.24 -7.01
CA ARG A 150 -2.06 -2.12 -8.02
C ARG A 150 -0.94 -1.45 -8.81
N PRO A 151 -1.07 -0.19 -9.31
CA PRO A 151 0.02 0.46 -10.03
C PRO A 151 1.29 0.62 -9.19
N ASP A 152 1.14 0.96 -7.90
CA ASP A 152 2.28 1.13 -6.99
C ASP A 152 2.89 -0.23 -6.61
N TRP A 153 2.05 -1.25 -6.38
CA TRP A 153 2.50 -2.62 -6.15
C TRP A 153 3.32 -3.15 -7.34
N ASP A 154 2.79 -3.02 -8.56
CA ASP A 154 3.46 -3.47 -9.77
C ASP A 154 4.80 -2.77 -9.97
N ARG A 155 4.85 -1.45 -9.71
CA ARG A 155 6.08 -0.66 -9.83
C ARG A 155 7.10 -1.02 -8.74
N LEU A 156 6.65 -1.25 -7.51
CA LEU A 156 7.51 -1.71 -6.41
C LEU A 156 8.10 -3.09 -6.71
N VAL A 157 7.31 -4.03 -7.24
CA VAL A 157 7.81 -5.35 -7.68
C VAL A 157 8.85 -5.22 -8.79
N ASP A 158 8.69 -4.28 -9.72
CA ASP A 158 9.69 -4.00 -10.76
C ASP A 158 11.01 -3.52 -10.15
N ALA A 159 10.97 -2.57 -9.21
CA ALA A 159 12.16 -2.10 -8.51
C ALA A 159 12.85 -3.22 -7.70
N LEU A 160 12.09 -4.04 -6.96
CA LEU A 160 12.63 -5.20 -6.26
C LEU A 160 13.28 -6.19 -7.23
N THR A 161 12.68 -6.39 -8.40
CA THR A 161 13.19 -7.28 -9.45
C THR A 161 14.50 -6.74 -10.04
N GLU A 162 14.62 -5.44 -10.25
CA GLU A 162 15.84 -4.84 -10.80
C GLU A 162 17.01 -4.90 -9.81
N HIS A 163 16.73 -4.76 -8.51
CA HIS A 163 17.75 -4.64 -7.47
C HIS A 163 18.01 -5.92 -6.67
N SER A 164 17.31 -7.01 -6.97
CA SER A 164 17.61 -8.32 -6.38
C SER A 164 18.69 -9.07 -7.17
N PRO A 165 19.67 -9.74 -6.52
CA PRO A 165 20.76 -10.42 -7.23
C PRO A 165 20.34 -11.46 -8.26
N GLN A 166 19.19 -12.12 -8.06
CA GLN A 166 18.63 -13.13 -8.98
C GLN A 166 17.51 -12.58 -9.87
N GLY A 167 17.26 -11.27 -9.79
CA GLY A 167 16.18 -10.56 -10.47
C GLY A 167 14.83 -11.24 -10.31
N ALA A 168 14.16 -11.51 -11.44
CA ALA A 168 12.84 -12.14 -11.44
C ALA A 168 12.83 -13.56 -10.83
N ARG A 169 13.99 -14.24 -10.80
CA ARG A 169 14.13 -15.58 -10.19
C ARG A 169 14.35 -15.53 -8.67
N THR A 170 14.45 -14.35 -8.08
CA THR A 170 14.59 -14.19 -6.63
C THR A 170 13.41 -14.83 -5.93
N ARG A 171 13.71 -15.82 -5.09
CA ARG A 171 12.70 -16.47 -4.24
C ARG A 171 12.32 -15.52 -3.12
N CYS A 172 11.04 -15.41 -2.87
CA CYS A 172 10.50 -14.55 -1.84
C CYS A 172 9.33 -15.22 -1.13
N LEU A 173 9.03 -14.69 0.05
CA LEU A 173 7.92 -15.14 0.88
C LEU A 173 7.03 -13.95 1.19
N ALA A 174 5.72 -14.19 1.15
CA ALA A 174 4.68 -13.20 1.41
C ALA A 174 3.91 -13.63 2.65
N TYR A 175 3.83 -12.75 3.64
CA TYR A 175 3.04 -12.92 4.85
C TYR A 175 1.82 -12.01 4.82
N TYR A 176 0.68 -12.57 5.18
CA TYR A 176 -0.58 -11.86 5.36
C TYR A 176 -0.97 -11.93 6.83
N ASN A 177 -1.19 -10.77 7.44
CA ASN A 177 -1.54 -10.69 8.84
C ASN A 177 -2.96 -11.26 9.11
N PRO A 178 -3.21 -11.81 10.30
CA PRO A 178 -4.48 -12.47 10.60
C PRO A 178 -5.67 -11.49 10.69
N LEU A 179 -5.44 -10.19 10.92
CA LEU A 179 -6.50 -9.18 10.92
C LEU A 179 -7.14 -9.05 9.53
N LEU A 180 -6.36 -9.12 8.46
CA LEU A 180 -6.85 -9.04 7.08
C LEU A 180 -7.72 -10.25 6.71
N GLN A 181 -7.45 -11.42 7.27
CA GLN A 181 -8.13 -12.66 6.89
C GLN A 181 -9.39 -12.98 7.72
N ARG A 182 -9.83 -12.07 8.59
CA ARG A 182 -10.91 -12.34 9.57
C ARG A 182 -10.66 -13.67 10.30
N ALA A 183 -9.39 -13.97 10.58
CA ALA A 183 -8.99 -15.28 11.06
C ALA A 183 -9.71 -15.58 12.38
N GLU A 184 -10.41 -16.71 12.44
CA GLU A 184 -10.94 -17.25 13.70
C GLU A 184 -9.81 -17.78 14.59
N ASP A 185 -8.64 -18.02 13.98
CA ASP A 185 -7.44 -18.58 14.59
C ASP A 185 -6.22 -17.68 14.27
N PHE A 186 -5.87 -16.82 15.23
CA PHE A 186 -4.73 -15.89 15.14
C PHE A 186 -3.37 -16.60 15.19
N ASP A 187 -3.32 -17.89 15.56
CA ASP A 187 -2.09 -18.68 15.57
C ASP A 187 -1.74 -19.22 14.17
N LYS A 188 -2.67 -19.13 13.21
CA LYS A 188 -2.44 -19.57 11.83
C LYS A 188 -1.81 -18.44 11.00
N VAL A 189 -0.48 -18.43 10.97
CA VAL A 189 0.31 -17.51 10.14
C VAL A 189 0.17 -17.86 8.65
N HIS A 190 -0.34 -16.93 7.84
CA HIS A 190 -0.53 -17.10 6.40
C HIS A 190 0.72 -16.69 5.63
N VAL A 191 1.62 -17.64 5.41
CA VAL A 191 2.82 -17.45 4.59
C VAL A 191 2.67 -18.16 3.25
N ARG A 192 3.07 -17.49 2.18
CA ARG A 192 3.18 -18.05 0.83
C ARG A 192 4.60 -17.92 0.33
N SER A 193 5.03 -18.82 -0.54
CA SER A 193 6.35 -18.75 -1.16
C SER A 193 6.23 -18.73 -2.68
N GLY A 194 7.08 -17.93 -3.32
CA GLY A 194 7.04 -17.73 -4.76
C GLY A 194 8.33 -17.10 -5.28
N THR A 195 8.23 -16.40 -6.41
CA THR A 195 9.33 -15.64 -7.00
C THR A 195 8.88 -14.24 -7.39
N LEU A 196 9.83 -13.31 -7.53
CA LEU A 196 9.52 -11.95 -7.98
C LEU A 196 8.87 -11.91 -9.37
N ALA A 197 9.16 -12.87 -10.26
CA ALA A 197 8.50 -12.99 -11.56
C ALA A 197 6.96 -13.10 -11.44
N ASP A 198 6.48 -13.68 -10.34
CA ASP A 198 5.07 -13.94 -10.10
C ASP A 198 4.50 -13.00 -9.01
N ALA A 199 5.28 -12.08 -8.44
CA ALA A 199 4.85 -11.28 -7.30
C ALA A 199 3.70 -10.33 -7.63
N LYS A 200 3.62 -9.81 -8.87
CA LYS A 200 2.46 -9.01 -9.31
C LYS A 200 1.14 -9.76 -9.20
N ALA A 201 1.16 -11.09 -9.40
CA ALA A 201 -0.02 -11.93 -9.32
C ALA A 201 -0.56 -12.09 -7.88
N LEU A 202 0.21 -11.76 -6.84
CA LEU A 202 -0.28 -11.80 -5.45
C LEU A 202 -1.51 -10.91 -5.26
N TYR A 203 -1.60 -9.81 -6.00
CA TYR A 203 -2.74 -8.89 -5.96
C TYR A 203 -4.07 -9.57 -6.33
N ASP A 204 -4.02 -10.60 -7.17
CA ASP A 204 -5.18 -11.34 -7.65
C ASP A 204 -5.36 -12.67 -6.90
N HIS A 205 -4.63 -12.89 -5.81
CA HIS A 205 -4.69 -14.16 -5.09
C HIS A 205 -6.09 -14.35 -4.47
N PRO A 206 -6.80 -15.46 -4.79
CA PRO A 206 -8.22 -15.61 -4.46
C PRO A 206 -8.53 -15.72 -2.96
N GLU A 207 -7.52 -16.02 -2.14
CA GLU A 207 -7.64 -16.13 -0.68
C GLU A 207 -7.25 -14.83 0.05
N GLU A 208 -6.84 -13.78 -0.66
CA GLU A 208 -6.30 -12.55 -0.06
C GLU A 208 -7.18 -11.31 -0.31
N ASP A 209 -8.39 -11.46 -0.84
CA ASP A 209 -9.43 -10.43 -0.95
C ASP A 209 -8.98 -9.04 -1.46
N GLY A 210 -8.00 -9.01 -2.38
CA GLY A 210 -7.46 -7.77 -2.95
C GLY A 210 -6.52 -6.99 -2.03
N TRP A 211 -5.94 -7.65 -1.02
CA TRP A 211 -4.88 -7.10 -0.18
C TRP A 211 -3.49 -7.41 -0.75
N THR A 212 -2.57 -6.45 -0.60
CA THR A 212 -1.14 -6.74 -0.73
C THR A 212 -0.62 -7.42 0.53
N PRO A 213 0.48 -8.21 0.46
CA PRO A 213 1.08 -8.81 1.64
C PRO A 213 1.43 -7.77 2.70
N SER A 214 1.18 -8.12 3.98
CA SER A 214 1.66 -7.34 5.12
C SER A 214 3.18 -7.33 5.18
N ASN A 215 3.83 -8.45 4.83
CA ASN A 215 5.26 -8.46 4.55
C ASN A 215 5.56 -9.22 3.26
N LEU A 216 6.59 -8.78 2.55
CA LEU A 216 7.24 -9.54 1.48
C LEU A 216 8.75 -9.44 1.71
N TRP A 217 9.48 -10.56 1.63
CA TRP A 217 10.94 -10.53 1.78
C TRP A 217 11.61 -11.50 0.82
N ALA A 218 12.84 -11.18 0.43
CA ALA A 218 13.68 -12.14 -0.28
C ALA A 218 14.09 -13.27 0.67
N GLN A 219 14.16 -14.50 0.16
CA GLN A 219 14.53 -15.67 0.96
C GLN A 219 15.94 -15.55 1.56
N ASP A 220 16.85 -14.82 0.90
CA ASP A 220 18.19 -14.52 1.40
C ASP A 220 18.22 -13.36 2.42
N ARG A 221 17.06 -12.78 2.73
CA ARG A 221 16.84 -11.67 3.68
C ARG A 221 17.59 -10.39 3.29
N SER A 222 17.96 -10.24 2.02
CA SER A 222 18.63 -9.04 1.51
C SER A 222 17.75 -7.79 1.57
N TRP A 223 16.43 -7.96 1.49
CA TRP A 223 15.44 -6.91 1.68
C TRP A 223 14.14 -7.49 2.27
N VAL A 224 13.36 -6.61 2.88
CA VAL A 224 12.03 -6.89 3.43
C VAL A 224 11.18 -5.63 3.33
N LEU A 225 9.91 -5.79 2.99
CA LEU A 225 8.91 -4.73 3.11
C LEU A 225 7.88 -5.07 4.20
N CYS A 226 7.26 -4.02 4.75
CA CYS A 226 6.14 -4.13 5.65
C CYS A 226 5.06 -3.08 5.31
N THR A 227 3.84 -3.54 5.13
CA THR A 227 2.63 -2.71 5.10
C THR A 227 1.81 -3.07 6.33
N ASP A 228 1.91 -2.22 7.35
CA ASP A 228 1.06 -2.36 8.54
C ASP A 228 -0.37 -1.96 8.20
N HIS A 229 -1.34 -2.64 8.81
CA HIS A 229 -2.76 -2.45 8.58
C HIS A 229 -3.22 -0.99 8.74
N ASP A 230 -2.72 -0.27 9.75
CA ASP A 230 -3.19 1.09 10.08
C ASP A 230 -2.39 2.19 9.34
N LEU A 231 -1.48 1.80 8.45
CA LEU A 231 -0.59 2.73 7.76
C LEU A 231 -1.03 3.02 6.33
N TRP A 232 -0.64 4.23 5.90
CA TRP A 232 -0.78 4.74 4.54
C TRP A 232 0.55 4.75 3.79
N ALA A 233 1.46 3.88 4.21
CA ALA A 233 2.75 3.68 3.57
C ALA A 233 3.26 2.25 3.79
N THR A 234 4.09 1.81 2.85
CA THR A 234 4.83 0.55 2.92
C THR A 234 6.29 0.87 3.26
N LYS A 235 6.82 0.32 4.35
CA LYS A 235 8.26 0.41 4.63
C LYS A 235 8.99 -0.57 3.75
N VAL A 236 10.05 -0.13 3.07
CA VAL A 236 10.99 -1.01 2.36
C VAL A 236 12.35 -0.85 3.01
N ALA A 237 12.92 -1.96 3.48
CA ALA A 237 14.26 -2.04 4.03
C ALA A 237 15.12 -2.95 3.17
N GLY A 238 16.31 -2.50 2.80
CA GLY A 238 17.17 -3.24 1.88
C GLY A 238 18.46 -2.49 1.52
N PRO A 239 19.18 -2.96 0.49
CA PRO A 239 20.43 -2.35 0.05
C PRO A 239 20.21 -0.90 -0.40
N THR A 240 21.17 -0.01 -0.10
CA THR A 240 21.11 1.40 -0.52
C THR A 240 20.75 1.61 -1.99
N PRO A 241 21.27 0.84 -2.97
CA PRO A 241 20.87 1.01 -4.37
C PRO A 241 19.37 0.77 -4.63
N LEU A 242 18.73 -0.14 -3.89
CA LEU A 242 17.28 -0.33 -3.97
C LEU A 242 16.55 0.91 -3.44
N ILE A 243 16.98 1.42 -2.29
CA ILE A 243 16.34 2.58 -1.66
C ILE A 243 16.51 3.83 -2.52
N GLU A 244 17.69 4.07 -3.10
CA GLU A 244 17.91 5.18 -4.04
C GLU A 244 17.00 5.08 -5.27
N ALA A 245 16.83 3.87 -5.83
CA ALA A 245 15.91 3.67 -6.95
C ALA A 245 14.45 3.97 -6.60
N LEU A 246 14.01 3.69 -5.37
CA LEU A 246 12.66 4.04 -4.92
C LEU A 246 12.48 5.55 -4.74
N LEU A 247 13.51 6.26 -4.31
CA LEU A 247 13.50 7.72 -4.12
C LEU A 247 13.51 8.49 -5.44
N ASP A 248 14.22 7.95 -6.42
CA ASP A 248 14.35 8.55 -7.76
C ASP A 248 13.19 8.12 -8.70
N ASP A 249 12.29 7.27 -8.23
CA ASP A 249 11.15 6.80 -9.02
C ASP A 249 10.12 7.92 -9.25
N THR A 250 9.65 8.08 -10.48
CA THR A 250 8.69 9.13 -10.84
C THR A 250 7.23 8.72 -10.65
N HIS A 251 6.96 7.42 -10.47
CA HIS A 251 5.63 6.87 -10.26
C HIS A 251 5.34 6.67 -8.77
N LEU A 252 6.30 6.11 -8.04
CA LEU A 252 6.24 6.00 -6.59
C LEU A 252 6.58 7.35 -5.94
N GLU A 253 6.05 7.57 -4.74
CA GLU A 253 6.52 8.66 -3.89
C GLU A 253 7.15 8.02 -2.65
N ALA A 254 8.44 8.27 -2.45
CA ALA A 254 9.17 7.66 -1.36
C ALA A 254 9.89 8.69 -0.50
N LEU A 255 10.04 8.36 0.78
CA LEU A 255 10.77 9.16 1.76
C LEU A 255 11.84 8.30 2.40
N ARG A 256 13.10 8.69 2.20
CA ARG A 256 14.23 7.99 2.79
C ARG A 256 14.13 8.12 4.29
N LEU A 257 14.28 6.98 4.96
CA LEU A 257 14.68 6.96 6.33
C LEU A 257 16.20 7.11 6.29
N PRO A 258 16.71 8.20 6.85
CA PRO A 258 16.99 8.09 8.24
C PRO A 258 16.13 9.14 8.90
N TRP A 259 15.95 9.06 10.19
CA TRP A 259 16.17 10.35 10.81
C TRP A 259 17.66 10.31 11.06
N SER A 260 18.38 11.11 10.30
CA SER A 260 19.84 11.11 10.23
C SER A 260 20.42 11.01 11.64
N THR A 261 21.10 9.88 11.90
CA THR A 261 21.76 9.42 13.16
C THR A 261 20.88 9.16 14.38
#